data_AF-A0A3M1NYT7-F1
#
_entry.id   AF-A0A3M1NYT7-F1
#
_cell.length_a   1.000
_cell.length_b   1.000
_cell.length_c   1.000
_cell.angle_alpha   90.00
_cell.angle_beta   90.00
_cell.angle_gamma   90.00
#
_symmetry.space_group_name_H-M   'P 1'
#
loop_
_entity.id
_entity.type
_entity.pdbx_description
1 polymer ?
#
loop_
_entity_poly.entity_id
_entity_poly.type
_entity_poly.pdbx_seq_one_letter_code
_entity_poly.pdbx_strand_id
1 'polypeptide(L)' 'MAEKQRECPSCALDVDAAAEVCPYCGYEFPVQKRGVTWAAVAMILLALGWIAIGC' A
#
# COMPACT_ATOMS: atom_id res chain seq x y z
N MET A 1 -4.49 -17.11 -19.91
CA MET A 1 -4.59 -16.30 -18.69
C MET A 1 -4.05 -14.93 -19.07
N ALA A 2 -4.83 -13.85 -18.98
CA ALA A 2 -4.33 -12.53 -19.34
C ALA A 2 -3.48 -12.02 -18.16
N GLU A 3 -2.17 -12.22 -18.26
CA GLU A 3 -1.20 -11.66 -17.31
C GLU A 3 -1.30 -10.14 -17.38
N LYS A 4 -1.76 -9.51 -16.29
CA LYS A 4 -1.94 -8.05 -16.25
C LYS A 4 -0.55 -7.43 -16.08
N GLN A 5 -0.05 -6.76 -17.11
CA GLN A 5 1.21 -6.02 -17.07
C GLN A 5 0.97 -4.54 -16.78
N ARG A 6 1.97 -3.91 -16.15
CA ARG A 6 2.02 -2.48 -15.85
C ARG A 6 3.41 -1.94 -16.17
N GLU A 7 3.50 -0.68 -16.54
CA GLU A 7 4.77 0.01 -16.69
C GLU A 7 5.41 0.30 -15.32
N CYS A 8 6.71 0.04 -15.18
CA CYS A 8 7.44 0.45 -14.00
C CYS A 8 7.64 1.98 -14.00
N PRO A 9 7.26 2.72 -12.94
CA PRO A 9 7.38 4.18 -12.92
C PRO A 9 8.83 4.69 -12.83
N SER A 10 9.79 3.80 -12.55
CA SER A 10 11.21 4.14 -12.43
C SER A 10 11.97 3.94 -13.75
N CYS A 11 11.78 2.80 -14.42
CA CYS A 11 12.52 2.46 -15.64
C CYS A 11 11.67 2.41 -16.91
N ALA A 12 10.34 2.55 -16.81
CA ALA A 12 9.38 2.49 -17.91
C ALA A 12 9.33 1.15 -18.68
N LEU A 13 9.90 0.06 -18.13
CA LEU A 13 9.71 -1.29 -18.67
C LEU A 13 8.41 -1.92 -18.17
N ASP A 14 7.80 -2.75 -19.01
CA ASP A 14 6.66 -3.58 -18.63
C ASP A 14 7.06 -4.63 -17.60
N VAL A 15 6.31 -4.67 -16.51
CA VAL A 15 6.46 -5.64 -15.42
C VAL A 15 5.12 -6.24 -15.07
N ASP A 16 5.14 -7.41 -14.43
CA ASP A 16 3.92 -8.03 -13.92
C ASP A 16 3.25 -7.13 -12.87
N ALA A 17 1.92 -7.00 -12.93
CA ALA A 17 1.17 -6.16 -12.00
C ALA A 17 1.23 -6.68 -10.55
N ALA A 18 1.51 -7.96 -10.35
CA ALA A 18 1.71 -8.57 -9.03
C ALA A 18 3.17 -8.54 -8.56
N ALA A 19 4.12 -8.10 -9.40
CA ALA A 19 5.52 -8.00 -9.00
C ALA A 19 5.68 -6.98 -7.86
N GLU A 20 6.21 -7.42 -6.71
CA GLU A 20 6.52 -6.55 -5.57
C GLU A 20 7.77 -5.71 -5.81
N VAL A 21 8.69 -6.20 -6.65
CA VAL A 21 9.93 -5.51 -7.02
C VAL A 21 10.13 -5.61 -8.52
N CYS A 22 10.55 -4.50 -9.16
CA CYS A 22 10.90 -4.50 -10.57
C CYS A 22 12.17 -5.34 -10.81
N PRO A 23 12.13 -6.39 -11.66
CA PRO A 23 13.30 -7.24 -11.92
C PRO A 23 14.39 -6.56 -12.74
N TYR A 24 14.09 -5.41 -13.36
CA TYR A 24 15.03 -4.69 -14.23
C TYR A 24 15.83 -3.63 -13.49
N CYS A 25 15.19 -2.85 -12.62
CA CYS A 25 15.84 -1.74 -11.91
C CYS A 25 15.87 -1.89 -10.38
N GLY A 26 15.15 -2.86 -9.82
CA GLY A 26 15.08 -3.07 -8.37
C GLY A 26 14.09 -2.15 -7.63
N TYR A 27 13.22 -1.43 -8.34
CA TYR A 27 12.21 -0.57 -7.70
C TYR A 27 11.18 -1.39 -6.90
N GLU A 28 11.07 -1.12 -5.60
CA GLU A 28 10.08 -1.73 -4.71
C GLU A 28 8.72 -1.04 -4.83
N PHE A 29 7.71 -1.78 -5.26
CA PHE A 29 6.36 -1.26 -5.39
C PHE A 29 5.67 -1.16 -4.03
N PRO A 30 4.97 -0.04 -3.73
CA PRO A 30 4.27 0.11 -2.47
C PRO A 30 3.11 -0.88 -2.38
N VAL A 31 3.29 -1.95 -1.61
CA VAL A 31 2.23 -2.91 -1.29
C VAL A 31 1.35 -2.29 -0.22
N GLN A 32 0.11 -1.94 -0.57
CA GLN A 32 -0.88 -1.45 0.38
C GLN A 32 -1.23 -2.58 1.36
N LYS A 33 -0.50 -2.66 2.48
CA LYS A 33 -0.80 -3.63 3.54
C LYS A 33 -2.14 -3.23 4.17
N ARG A 34 -3.18 -3.99 3.87
CA ARG A 34 -4.57 -3.81 4.37
C ARG A 34 -4.66 -3.65 5.90
N GLY A 35 -3.68 -4.17 6.63
CA GLY A 35 -3.57 -4.01 8.09
C GLY A 35 -3.27 -2.57 8.55
N VAL A 36 -2.55 -1.77 7.76
CA VAL A 36 -2.22 -0.38 8.11
C VAL A 36 -3.47 0.49 8.14
N THR A 37 -4.41 0.24 7.21
CA THR A 37 -5.67 0.98 7.14
C THR A 37 -6.52 0.75 8.40
N TRP A 38 -6.56 -0.48 8.91
CA TRP A 38 -7.31 -0.81 10.12
C TRP A 38 -6.64 -0.25 11.40
N ALA A 39 -5.30 -0.27 11.46
CA ALA A 39 -4.55 0.34 12.55
C ALA A 39 -4.79 1.86 12.64
N ALA A 40 -4.81 2.56 11.49
CA ALA A 40 -5.13 3.98 11.43
C ALA A 40 -6.55 4.28 11.93
N VAL A 41 -7.54 3.46 11.53
CA VAL A 41 -8.92 3.59 12.01
C VAL A 41 -9.02 3.36 13.52
N ALA A 42 -8.35 2.34 14.05
CA ALA A 42 -8.32 2.06 15.49
C ALA A 42 -7.73 3.25 16.28
N MET A 43 -6.63 3.83 15.81
CA MET A 43 -6.02 5.01 16.42
C MET A 43 -6.96 6.22 16.45
N ILE A 44 -7.68 6.47 15.36
CA ILE A 44 -8.66 7.57 15.28
C ILE A 44 -9.81 7.35 16.26
N LEU A 45 -10.35 6.13 16.32
CA LEU A 45 -11.46 5.80 17.24
C LEU A 45 -11.04 5.92 18.71
N LEU A 46 -9.83 5.49 19.06
CA LEU A 46 -9.29 5.65 20.41
C LEU A 46 -9.11 7.12 20.79
N ALA A 47 -8.58 7.94 19.86
CA ALA A 47 -8.42 9.37 20.09
C ALA A 47 -9.77 10.08 20.27
N LEU A 48 -10.77 9.79 19.42
CA LEU A 48 -12.12 10.34 19.54
C LEU A 48 -12.82 9.86 20.82
N GLY A 49 -12.64 8.59 21.18
CA GLY A 49 -13.15 8.04 22.43
C GLY A 49 -12.55 8.75 23.65
N TRP A 50 -11.23 8.98 23.65
CA TRP A 50 -10.57 9.71 24.73
C TRP A 50 -11.07 11.16 24.85
N ILE A 51 -11.26 11.85 23.73
CA ILE A 51 -11.79 13.22 23.68
C ILE A 51 -13.24 13.27 24.18
N ALA A 52 -14.07 12.30 23.79
CA ALA A 52 -15.47 12.24 24.21
C ALA A 52 -15.68 11.84 25.68
N ILE A 53 -14.74 11.07 26.25
CA ILE A 53 -14.80 10.63 27.65
C ILE A 53 -14.14 11.65 28.60
N GLY A 54 -13.17 12.42 28.09
CA GLY A 54 -12.40 13.40 28.86
C GLY A 54 -12.92 14.84 28.84
N CYS A 55 -14.02 15.13 28.16
CA CYS A 55 -14.70 16.43 28.14
C CYS A 55 -16.00 16.37 28.96
#